data_AF-A0AAD4NF53-F1
#
_entry.id   AF-A0AAD4NF53-F1
#
_cell.length_a   1.000
_cell.length_b   1.000
_cell.length_c   1.000
_cell.angle_alpha   90.00
_cell.angle_beta   90.00
_cell.angle_gamma   90.00
#
_symmetry.space_group_name_H-M   'P 1'
#
loop_
_entity.id
_entity.type
_entity.pdbx_description
1 polymer ?
#
loop_
_entity_poly.entity_id
_entity_poly.type
_entity_poly.pdbx_seq_one_letter_code
_entity_poly.pdbx_strand_id
1 'polypeptide(L)'
;MIRTCLLIAVLLLGQATTDEEVANEGKREKRVSSTAIEKQSADVQFPDDSKNLKFRSAKNRDDASGVNGPDYNFPIVLPPYNQEGASPGSPDPSWGTCLLYIESIAVVVFSGKNQDLTSAVAVVDGDGQKNKFKFGDGALSCVKQGDKAPQEFWFLIDVDVNSPAKATKGSGEVLFTVEDPIRLKLSFRQNVDATWNLVDVKALSLAVRKGSWLAKDLSVNGGESSFNANRSMKIGGFNDYGYGCSSTPAAAWKIDNDYSVGVSFNNIQLQPFDIYISPDKKAIRFGRNVNDCVGLFSVASWMGLIVVLVMLGVLAFGYLMLNSVQTMDRFDDPKQKQLIINAKE
;
A
#
# COMPACT_ATOMS: atom_id res chain seq x y z
N MET A 1 -8.24 -6.22 -48.99
CA MET A 1 -7.78 -6.45 -47.60
C MET A 1 -6.63 -5.56 -47.15
N ILE A 2 -5.61 -5.31 -47.98
CA ILE A 2 -4.44 -4.47 -47.60
C ILE A 2 -4.80 -2.98 -47.36
N ARG A 3 -5.78 -2.43 -48.08
CA ARG A 3 -6.26 -1.04 -47.87
C ARG A 3 -7.03 -0.82 -46.56
N THR A 4 -7.62 -1.87 -45.99
CA THR A 4 -8.40 -1.77 -44.75
C THR A 4 -7.51 -1.85 -43.50
N CYS A 5 -6.38 -2.56 -43.58
CA CYS A 5 -5.37 -2.58 -42.50
C CYS A 5 -4.56 -1.28 -42.40
N LEU A 6 -4.26 -0.63 -43.53
CA LEU A 6 -3.49 0.63 -43.52
C LEU A 6 -4.30 1.79 -42.92
N LEU A 7 -5.63 1.80 -43.10
CA LEU A 7 -6.50 2.84 -42.53
C LEU A 7 -6.63 2.76 -41.00
N ILE A 8 -6.58 1.54 -40.42
CA ILE A 8 -6.65 1.35 -38.96
C ILE A 8 -5.31 1.72 -38.29
N ALA A 9 -4.18 1.45 -38.96
CA ALA A 9 -2.86 1.85 -38.47
C ALA A 9 -2.68 3.38 -38.44
N VAL A 10 -3.19 4.11 -39.44
CA VAL A 10 -3.11 5.58 -39.48
C VAL A 10 -4.04 6.25 -38.46
N LEU A 11 -5.17 5.63 -38.11
CA LEU A 11 -6.09 6.13 -37.08
C LEU A 11 -5.58 5.91 -35.64
N LEU A 12 -4.72 4.91 -35.41
CA LEU A 12 -4.14 4.64 -34.09
C LEU A 12 -2.83 5.41 -33.83
N LEU A 13 -2.13 5.86 -34.86
CA LEU A 13 -0.88 6.60 -34.74
C LEU A 13 -1.06 8.13 -34.59
N GLY A 14 -2.28 8.65 -34.74
CA GLY A 14 -2.59 10.09 -34.71
C GLY A 14 -2.81 10.72 -33.32
N GLN A 15 -2.65 9.98 -32.22
CA GLN A 15 -2.95 10.51 -30.87
C GLN A 15 -1.78 10.51 -29.87
N ALA A 16 -0.55 10.19 -30.29
CA ALA A 16 0.58 10.13 -29.37
C ALA A 16 1.78 10.92 -29.90
N THR A 17 1.69 12.26 -29.82
CA THR A 17 2.84 13.17 -29.87
C THR A 17 2.70 14.18 -28.74
N THR A 18 3.84 14.58 -28.15
CA THR A 18 4.08 15.26 -26.86
C THR A 18 4.38 14.22 -25.75
N ASP A 19 5.59 14.03 -25.22
CA ASP A 19 6.81 14.84 -25.22
C ASP A 19 8.09 13.97 -25.11
N GLU A 20 9.18 14.58 -25.59
CA GLU A 20 10.61 14.23 -25.58
C GLU A 20 11.19 13.92 -24.17
N GLU A 21 12.01 12.86 -24.07
CA GLU A 21 13.47 12.89 -23.80
C GLU A 21 13.81 12.97 -22.29
N VAL A 22 14.55 12.05 -21.65
CA VAL A 22 16.00 11.79 -21.79
C VAL A 22 16.33 10.40 -21.20
N ALA A 23 17.24 9.69 -21.89
CA ALA A 23 17.79 8.39 -21.53
C ALA A 23 18.88 8.46 -20.44
N ASN A 24 19.02 7.40 -19.64
CA ASN A 24 20.34 6.80 -19.40
C ASN A 24 20.24 5.33 -18.92
N GLU A 25 21.05 4.46 -19.55
CA GLU A 25 21.19 3.02 -19.28
C GLU A 25 22.29 2.74 -18.24
N GLY A 26 22.17 1.63 -17.50
CA GLY A 26 23.22 1.18 -16.57
C GLY A 26 23.00 -0.12 -15.79
N LYS A 27 22.71 -1.23 -16.50
CA LYS A 27 23.22 -2.62 -16.31
C LYS A 27 23.24 -3.30 -14.90
N ARG A 28 22.31 -4.29 -14.76
CA ARG A 28 22.42 -5.72 -14.27
C ARG A 28 23.44 -6.08 -13.16
N GLU A 29 23.12 -6.88 -12.13
CA GLU A 29 22.68 -8.29 -12.20
C GLU A 29 22.10 -8.86 -10.87
N LYS A 30 21.58 -10.10 -10.92
CA LYS A 30 20.62 -10.81 -10.04
C LYS A 30 21.26 -11.51 -8.82
N ARG A 31 20.49 -11.77 -7.74
CA ARG A 31 19.93 -13.10 -7.30
C ARG A 31 19.52 -13.15 -5.81
N VAL A 32 18.24 -13.44 -5.57
CA VAL A 32 17.57 -14.21 -4.47
C VAL A 32 18.30 -14.47 -3.13
N SER A 33 17.73 -13.97 -2.01
CA SER A 33 17.28 -14.73 -0.81
C SER A 33 17.47 -13.95 0.52
N SER A 34 16.38 -13.91 1.31
CA SER A 34 16.27 -13.75 2.78
C SER A 34 17.07 -12.66 3.49
N THR A 35 16.35 -11.80 4.26
CA THR A 35 16.85 -10.85 5.27
C THR A 35 17.86 -9.81 4.76
N ALA A 36 17.41 -8.59 4.46
CA ALA A 36 18.32 -7.48 4.16
C ALA A 36 17.74 -6.13 4.60
N ILE A 37 18.61 -5.30 5.18
CA ILE A 37 18.44 -3.85 5.29
C ILE A 37 18.35 -3.30 3.88
N GLU A 38 17.23 -2.67 3.55
CA GLU A 38 16.99 -2.09 2.24
C GLU A 38 17.69 -0.71 2.18
N LYS A 39 18.73 -0.61 1.34
CA LYS A 39 19.25 0.68 0.89
C LYS A 39 18.35 1.16 -0.24
N GLN A 40 17.55 2.19 0.01
CA GLN A 40 16.86 2.92 -1.05
C GLN A 40 17.63 4.21 -1.31
N SER A 41 18.28 4.31 -2.47
CA SER A 41 18.73 5.59 -3.01
C SER A 41 17.67 6.12 -3.97
N ALA A 42 17.17 7.32 -3.74
CA ALA A 42 16.96 8.31 -4.79
C ALA A 42 16.53 9.66 -4.19
N ASP A 43 17.29 10.66 -4.56
CA ASP A 43 17.04 12.09 -4.50
C ASP A 43 15.72 12.42 -5.21
N VAL A 44 14.74 12.97 -4.49
CA VAL A 44 13.58 13.63 -5.12
C VAL A 44 13.18 14.85 -4.29
N GLN A 45 13.67 16.01 -4.71
CA GLN A 45 13.26 17.32 -4.20
C GLN A 45 11.90 17.69 -4.83
N PHE A 46 10.84 17.81 -4.04
CA PHE A 46 9.55 18.35 -4.49
C PHE A 46 9.27 19.72 -3.84
N PRO A 47 8.81 20.73 -4.62
CA PRO A 47 8.59 22.10 -4.13
C PRO A 47 7.40 22.21 -3.15
N ASP A 48 7.55 23.10 -2.18
CA ASP A 48 6.63 23.39 -1.06
C ASP A 48 5.59 24.44 -1.46
N ASP A 49 4.37 23.99 -1.82
CA ASP A 49 3.21 24.85 -2.04
C ASP A 49 2.21 24.74 -0.88
N SER A 50 2.64 25.11 0.34
CA SER A 50 1.81 25.15 1.55
C SER A 50 1.10 26.50 1.79
N LYS A 51 0.82 27.29 0.74
CA LYS A 51 0.05 28.55 0.89
C LYS A 51 -1.38 28.37 0.39
N ASN A 52 -2.30 28.31 1.35
CA ASN A 52 -3.77 28.43 1.26
C ASN A 52 -4.59 27.13 1.43
N LEU A 53 -4.55 26.54 2.64
CA LEU A 53 -5.66 25.74 3.14
C LEU A 53 -5.96 26.15 4.59
N LYS A 54 -6.96 27.02 4.77
CA LYS A 54 -7.48 27.38 6.10
C LYS A 54 -8.39 26.25 6.58
N PHE A 55 -7.86 25.35 7.41
CA PHE A 55 -8.64 24.35 8.12
C PHE A 55 -9.41 24.99 9.28
N ARG A 56 -10.73 24.83 9.28
CA ARG A 56 -11.58 25.16 10.43
C ARG A 56 -11.47 24.03 11.45
N SER A 57 -10.80 24.31 12.56
CA SER A 57 -10.62 23.39 13.68
C SER A 57 -11.97 23.10 14.36
N ALA A 58 -12.42 21.84 14.26
CA ALA A 58 -13.36 21.27 15.22
C ALA A 58 -12.57 20.94 16.50
N LYS A 59 -13.18 21.24 17.65
CA LYS A 59 -12.59 21.20 18.98
C LYS A 59 -12.19 19.76 19.36
N ASN A 60 -10.95 19.37 19.04
CA ASN A 60 -10.37 18.07 19.38
C ASN A 60 -10.06 18.03 20.88
N ARG A 61 -10.70 17.12 21.61
CA ARG A 61 -10.18 16.64 22.91
C ARG A 61 -8.96 15.76 22.60
N ASP A 62 -7.81 16.42 22.46
CA ASP A 62 -6.51 15.77 22.35
C ASP A 62 -5.92 15.64 23.75
N ASP A 63 -6.49 14.78 24.59
CA ASP A 63 -5.82 14.41 25.83
C ASP A 63 -4.79 13.32 25.54
N ALA A 64 -3.52 13.61 25.83
CA ALA A 64 -2.41 12.66 25.79
C ALA A 64 -2.54 11.54 26.85
N SER A 65 -3.64 11.48 27.59
CA SER A 65 -4.01 10.36 28.45
C SER A 65 -4.56 9.22 27.59
N GLY A 66 -4.02 8.02 27.73
CA GLY A 66 -4.52 6.83 27.02
C GLY A 66 -6.00 6.56 27.29
N VAL A 67 -6.56 5.61 26.54
CA VAL A 67 -7.96 5.23 26.69
C VAL A 67 -8.14 4.44 27.98
N ASN A 68 -9.09 4.86 28.81
CA ASN A 68 -9.50 4.09 29.98
C ASN A 68 -10.48 3.00 29.53
N GLY A 69 -10.04 1.75 29.51
CA GLY A 69 -10.87 0.63 29.11
C GLY A 69 -10.20 -0.72 29.31
N PRO A 70 -10.92 -1.83 29.10
CA PRO A 70 -10.39 -3.19 29.17
C PRO A 70 -9.27 -3.45 28.14
N ASP A 71 -8.41 -4.39 28.52
CA ASP A 71 -7.32 -4.90 27.69
C ASP A 71 -7.81 -6.07 26.82
N TYR A 72 -7.47 -6.03 25.54
CA TYR A 72 -7.83 -7.03 24.56
C TYR A 72 -6.59 -7.63 23.88
N ASN A 73 -6.72 -8.86 23.39
CA ASN A 73 -5.62 -9.57 22.73
C ASN A 73 -5.54 -9.18 21.25
N PHE A 74 -4.32 -9.14 20.70
CA PHE A 74 -4.10 -9.15 19.26
C PHE A 74 -4.28 -10.55 18.65
N PRO A 75 -4.70 -10.64 17.37
CA PRO A 75 -5.21 -9.54 16.53
C PRO A 75 -6.64 -9.13 16.95
N ILE A 76 -7.04 -7.89 16.66
CA ILE A 76 -8.32 -7.34 17.14
C ILE A 76 -9.14 -6.70 16.01
N VAL A 77 -10.47 -6.78 16.14
CA VAL A 77 -11.45 -6.01 15.35
C VAL A 77 -12.08 -4.96 16.27
N LEU A 78 -12.04 -3.70 15.83
CA LEU A 78 -12.58 -2.53 16.53
C LEU A 78 -13.85 -2.04 15.83
N PRO A 79 -14.92 -1.69 16.58
CA PRO A 79 -15.13 -1.98 17.99
C PRO A 79 -15.25 -3.50 18.28
N PRO A 80 -14.84 -3.97 19.47
CA PRO A 80 -14.95 -5.37 19.87
C PRO A 80 -16.34 -5.70 20.44
N TYR A 81 -17.40 -5.58 19.64
CA TYR A 81 -18.81 -5.69 20.09
C TYR A 81 -19.17 -6.96 20.88
N ASN A 82 -18.39 -8.03 20.74
CA ASN A 82 -18.68 -9.32 21.37
C ASN A 82 -17.79 -9.62 22.60
N GLN A 83 -17.02 -8.64 23.07
CA GLN A 83 -16.12 -8.82 24.21
C GLN A 83 -16.63 -8.07 25.45
N GLU A 84 -16.39 -8.62 26.63
CA GLU A 84 -16.83 -8.03 27.88
C GLU A 84 -16.15 -6.67 28.11
N GLY A 85 -16.92 -5.69 28.62
CA GLY A 85 -16.44 -4.32 28.84
C GLY A 85 -16.31 -3.46 27.59
N ALA A 86 -16.64 -3.98 26.40
CA ALA A 86 -16.61 -3.19 25.17
C ALA A 86 -17.78 -2.20 25.13
N SER A 87 -17.47 -0.93 24.88
CA SER A 87 -18.46 0.12 24.64
C SER A 87 -18.19 0.75 23.26
N PRO A 88 -19.10 0.59 22.28
CA PRO A 88 -20.42 -0.02 22.37
C PRO A 88 -20.40 -1.56 22.34
N GLY A 89 -21.20 -2.20 23.20
CA GLY A 89 -21.34 -3.66 23.27
C GLY A 89 -22.28 -4.27 22.23
N SER A 90 -22.80 -3.47 21.28
CA SER A 90 -23.59 -3.96 20.15
C SER A 90 -23.69 -2.91 19.04
N PRO A 91 -23.93 -3.30 17.78
CA PRO A 91 -24.03 -2.37 16.67
C PRO A 91 -25.42 -1.71 16.63
N ASP A 92 -25.58 -0.64 17.39
CA ASP A 92 -26.70 0.30 17.27
C ASP A 92 -26.53 1.31 16.08
N PRO A 93 -27.52 1.52 15.20
CA PRO A 93 -27.46 2.53 14.14
C PRO A 93 -27.16 3.98 14.61
N SER A 94 -27.37 4.28 15.90
CA SER A 94 -27.22 5.63 16.47
C SER A 94 -25.77 6.12 16.68
N TRP A 95 -24.80 5.20 16.80
CA TRP A 95 -23.37 5.50 16.98
C TRP A 95 -22.55 5.33 15.68
N GLY A 96 -23.21 4.88 14.60
CA GLY A 96 -22.59 4.66 13.29
C GLY A 96 -22.15 3.22 13.07
N THR A 97 -21.65 2.89 11.89
CA THR A 97 -21.24 1.52 11.55
C THR A 97 -19.85 1.50 10.92
N CYS A 98 -18.81 1.35 11.74
CA CYS A 98 -17.44 1.21 11.25
C CYS A 98 -16.71 0.01 11.89
N LEU A 99 -15.79 -0.58 11.12
CA LEU A 99 -14.99 -1.74 11.50
C LEU A 99 -13.54 -1.53 11.09
N LEU A 100 -12.62 -1.80 12.00
CA LEU A 100 -11.19 -1.77 11.75
C LEU A 100 -10.54 -3.01 12.34
N TYR A 101 -9.93 -3.83 11.50
CA TYR A 101 -9.10 -4.96 11.87
C TYR A 101 -7.63 -4.61 11.68
N ILE A 102 -6.81 -4.94 12.67
CA ILE A 102 -5.36 -4.79 12.63
C ILE A 102 -4.74 -6.05 13.22
N GLU A 103 -3.80 -6.65 12.50
CA GLU A 103 -3.03 -7.79 12.98
C GLU A 103 -1.81 -7.34 13.79
N SER A 104 -0.94 -6.52 13.20
CA SER A 104 0.25 -6.00 13.87
C SER A 104 0.66 -4.61 13.41
N ILE A 105 1.43 -3.93 14.26
CA ILE A 105 1.93 -2.57 14.03
C ILE A 105 3.44 -2.64 13.85
N ALA A 106 3.93 -2.18 12.70
CA ALA A 106 5.35 -2.10 12.40
C ALA A 106 5.86 -0.68 12.66
N VAL A 107 6.77 -0.54 13.62
CA VAL A 107 7.50 0.72 13.87
C VAL A 107 8.74 0.71 13.00
N VAL A 108 8.84 1.69 12.10
CA VAL A 108 9.94 1.84 11.16
C VAL A 108 10.77 3.05 11.56
N VAL A 109 12.08 2.88 11.70
CA VAL A 109 13.00 4.01 11.89
C VAL A 109 13.82 4.16 10.63
N PHE A 110 13.82 5.36 10.06
CA PHE A 110 14.67 5.72 8.93
C PHE A 110 15.85 6.57 9.44
N SER A 111 17.05 6.21 9.00
CA SER A 111 18.28 6.97 9.22
C SER A 111 18.74 7.53 7.88
N GLY A 112 18.87 8.85 7.80
CA GLY A 112 19.43 9.60 6.68
C GLY A 112 20.93 9.90 6.81
N LYS A 113 21.61 9.29 7.79
CA LYS A 113 23.06 9.49 7.98
C LYS A 113 23.83 9.10 6.70
N ASN A 114 24.66 10.02 6.22
CA ASN A 114 25.52 9.86 5.03
C ASN A 114 24.78 9.77 3.68
N GLN A 115 23.61 10.39 3.52
CA GLN A 115 22.82 10.41 2.26
C GLN A 115 22.28 9.03 1.80
N ASP A 116 22.61 7.94 2.49
CA ASP A 116 22.01 6.62 2.33
C ASP A 116 20.80 6.50 3.28
N LEU A 117 19.57 6.51 2.72
CA LEU A 117 18.37 6.19 3.48
C LEU A 117 18.35 4.70 3.81
N THR A 118 18.54 4.41 5.10
CA THR A 118 18.47 3.04 5.64
C THR A 118 17.31 2.96 6.62
N SER A 119 16.53 1.89 6.55
CA SER A 119 15.43 1.65 7.47
C SER A 119 15.62 0.37 8.26
N ALA A 120 15.08 0.37 9.47
CA ALA A 120 14.95 -0.81 10.31
C ALA A 120 13.55 -0.86 10.91
N VAL A 121 13.03 -2.07 11.09
CA VAL A 121 11.64 -2.30 11.47
C VAL A 121 11.56 -3.17 12.71
N ALA A 122 10.79 -2.76 13.70
CA ALA A 122 10.35 -3.59 14.81
C ALA A 122 8.84 -3.81 14.68
N VAL A 123 8.40 -5.07 14.74
CA VAL A 123 6.99 -5.41 14.62
C VAL A 123 6.43 -5.71 16.01
N VAL A 124 5.42 -4.95 16.40
CA VAL A 124 4.59 -5.20 17.58
C VAL A 124 3.38 -6.00 17.11
N ASP A 125 3.45 -7.31 17.33
CA ASP A 125 2.37 -8.26 17.11
C ASP A 125 1.88 -8.79 18.46
N GLY A 126 0.89 -9.67 18.48
CA GLY A 126 0.37 -10.28 19.71
C GLY A 126 1.41 -11.03 20.54
N ASP A 127 2.55 -11.46 19.98
CA ASP A 127 3.62 -12.25 20.65
C ASP A 127 3.06 -13.27 21.67
N GLY A 128 2.18 -14.17 21.20
CA GLY A 128 1.52 -15.14 22.07
C GLY A 128 0.56 -14.52 23.09
N GLN A 129 -0.13 -13.44 22.71
CA GLN A 129 -1.09 -12.66 23.52
C GLN A 129 -0.49 -11.84 24.68
N LYS A 130 0.81 -11.54 24.64
CA LYS A 130 1.45 -10.68 25.65
C LYS A 130 1.12 -9.21 25.44
N ASN A 131 1.20 -8.73 24.20
CA ASN A 131 0.86 -7.36 23.86
C ASN A 131 -0.66 -7.20 23.88
N LYS A 132 -1.13 -6.12 24.49
CA LYS A 132 -2.56 -5.86 24.71
C LYS A 132 -3.00 -4.58 24.02
N PHE A 133 -4.21 -4.58 23.49
CA PHE A 133 -4.87 -3.41 22.93
C PHE A 133 -5.86 -2.86 23.95
N LYS A 134 -5.77 -1.57 24.25
CA LYS A 134 -6.70 -0.87 25.14
C LYS A 134 -7.83 -0.25 24.35
N PHE A 135 -9.06 -0.59 24.70
CA PHE A 135 -10.24 -0.01 24.07
C PHE A 135 -11.29 0.37 25.12
N GLY A 136 -11.87 1.55 24.95
CA GLY A 136 -12.81 2.15 25.89
C GLY A 136 -13.54 3.35 25.29
N ASP A 137 -14.28 4.07 26.13
CA ASP A 137 -15.14 5.16 25.68
C ASP A 137 -14.32 6.28 25.01
N GLY A 138 -14.73 6.68 23.79
CA GLY A 138 -14.05 7.70 23.00
C GLY A 138 -12.89 7.19 22.13
N ALA A 139 -12.60 5.88 22.13
CA ALA A 139 -11.57 5.30 21.27
C ALA A 139 -11.90 5.36 19.77
N LEU A 140 -13.14 5.58 19.38
CA LEU A 140 -13.52 5.76 17.98
C LEU A 140 -14.71 6.69 17.81
N SER A 141 -14.85 7.19 16.59
CA SER A 141 -16.03 7.89 16.12
C SER A 141 -16.33 7.42 14.70
N CYS A 142 -17.49 6.80 14.51
CA CYS A 142 -17.97 6.38 13.19
C CYS A 142 -18.94 7.43 12.61
N VAL A 143 -19.16 7.35 11.30
CA VAL A 143 -20.22 8.11 10.61
C VAL A 143 -21.57 7.43 10.84
N LYS A 144 -22.61 8.22 11.09
CA LYS A 144 -23.96 7.70 11.36
C LYS A 144 -24.75 7.51 10.07
N GLN A 145 -25.83 6.76 10.14
CA GLN A 145 -26.69 6.58 8.97
C GLN A 145 -27.51 7.85 8.70
N GLY A 146 -27.44 8.39 7.47
CA GLY A 146 -28.15 9.61 7.05
C GLY A 146 -27.36 10.91 7.19
N ASP A 147 -26.14 10.81 7.71
CA ASP A 147 -25.19 11.90 7.83
C ASP A 147 -24.67 12.32 6.44
N LYS A 148 -24.68 13.63 6.14
CA LYS A 148 -24.26 14.17 4.83
C LYS A 148 -22.76 14.46 4.81
N ALA A 149 -22.08 14.05 3.74
CA ALA A 149 -20.69 14.42 3.48
C ALA A 149 -20.51 15.95 3.31
N PRO A 150 -19.34 16.52 3.66
CA PRO A 150 -18.15 15.85 4.16
C PRO A 150 -18.21 15.56 5.66
N GLN A 151 -17.70 14.39 6.06
CA GLN A 151 -17.72 13.93 7.45
C GLN A 151 -16.35 13.37 7.84
N GLU A 152 -16.02 13.45 9.12
CA GLU A 152 -14.77 12.91 9.66
C GLU A 152 -15.06 11.79 10.64
N PHE A 153 -14.26 10.73 10.55
CA PHE A 153 -14.32 9.58 11.44
C PHE A 153 -12.89 9.20 11.84
N TRP A 154 -12.73 8.62 13.01
CA TRP A 154 -11.39 8.32 13.53
C TRP A 154 -11.37 7.07 14.40
N PHE A 155 -10.18 6.48 14.48
CA PHE A 155 -9.86 5.37 15.36
C PHE A 155 -8.63 5.73 16.17
N LEU A 156 -8.71 5.50 17.48
CA LEU A 156 -7.60 5.62 18.40
C LEU A 156 -7.07 4.22 18.68
N ILE A 157 -5.80 4.02 18.34
CA ILE A 157 -5.03 2.81 18.52
C ILE A 157 -4.21 3.02 19.78
N ASP A 158 -4.50 2.27 20.84
CA ASP A 158 -3.78 2.31 22.11
C ASP A 158 -3.27 0.90 22.44
N VAL A 159 -1.96 0.73 22.40
CA VAL A 159 -1.30 -0.58 22.50
C VAL A 159 -0.29 -0.56 23.62
N ASP A 160 -0.49 -1.43 24.60
CA ASP A 160 0.46 -1.70 25.66
C ASP A 160 1.43 -2.80 25.22
N VAL A 161 2.70 -2.40 25.09
CA VAL A 161 3.80 -3.26 24.68
C VAL A 161 4.38 -3.94 25.93
N ASN A 162 3.85 -5.11 26.28
CA ASN A 162 4.35 -5.90 27.40
C ASN A 162 5.54 -6.79 27.02
N SER A 163 5.67 -7.11 25.73
CA SER A 163 6.82 -7.83 25.18
C SER A 163 7.59 -6.90 24.24
N PRO A 164 8.86 -6.56 24.55
CA PRO A 164 9.63 -5.59 23.77
C PRO A 164 9.82 -6.07 22.34
N ALA A 165 9.32 -5.30 21.37
CA ALA A 165 9.58 -5.55 19.96
C ALA A 165 10.98 -5.06 19.60
N LYS A 166 11.78 -5.91 18.96
CA LYS A 166 13.18 -5.62 18.64
C LYS A 166 13.38 -5.56 17.12
N ALA A 167 14.02 -4.51 16.64
CA ALA A 167 14.53 -4.49 15.28
C ALA A 167 15.92 -5.13 15.27
N THR A 168 16.09 -6.25 14.56
CA THR A 168 17.36 -6.97 14.51
C THR A 168 17.98 -6.93 13.12
N LYS A 169 19.32 -6.78 13.07
CA LYS A 169 20.10 -6.93 11.84
C LYS A 169 20.82 -8.27 11.85
N GLY A 170 20.58 -9.10 10.83
CA GLY A 170 21.34 -10.34 10.60
C GLY A 170 21.43 -11.23 11.85
N SER A 171 22.65 -11.41 12.38
CA SER A 171 23.04 -12.33 13.47
C SER A 171 22.49 -12.00 14.88
N GLY A 172 21.34 -11.32 14.96
CA GLY A 172 20.67 -11.01 16.23
C GLY A 172 21.11 -9.71 16.91
N GLU A 173 21.87 -8.85 16.23
CA GLU A 173 22.19 -7.52 16.77
C GLU A 173 20.93 -6.66 16.82
N VAL A 174 20.62 -6.14 18.01
CA VAL A 174 19.44 -5.30 18.25
C VAL A 174 19.76 -3.85 17.87
N LEU A 175 19.16 -3.39 16.78
CA LEU A 175 19.30 -2.02 16.29
C LEU A 175 18.52 -1.04 17.18
N PHE A 176 17.31 -1.42 17.58
CA PHE A 176 16.46 -0.66 18.51
C PHE A 176 15.36 -1.53 19.12
N THR A 177 14.78 -1.05 20.21
CA THR A 177 13.64 -1.71 20.88
C THR A 177 12.47 -0.75 21.05
N VAL A 178 11.26 -1.32 21.00
CA VAL A 178 10.00 -0.64 21.31
C VAL A 178 9.43 -1.31 22.54
N GLU A 179 9.39 -0.56 23.63
CA GLU A 179 8.97 -0.99 24.97
C GLU A 179 7.85 -0.11 25.52
N ASP A 180 7.80 1.14 25.07
CA ASP A 180 6.81 2.10 25.52
C ASP A 180 5.47 1.89 24.78
N PRO A 181 4.32 2.26 25.39
CA PRO A 181 3.02 2.10 24.76
C PRO A 181 2.88 2.96 23.50
N ILE A 182 2.25 2.39 22.48
CA ILE A 182 2.03 3.02 21.18
C ILE A 182 0.62 3.58 21.14
N ARG A 183 0.49 4.90 21.00
CA ARG A 183 -0.79 5.60 20.88
C ARG A 183 -0.86 6.42 19.61
N LEU A 184 -1.79 6.05 18.73
CA LEU A 184 -1.97 6.66 17.42
C LEU A 184 -3.44 7.03 17.22
N LYS A 185 -3.71 8.14 16.54
CA LYS A 185 -5.05 8.51 16.10
C LYS A 185 -5.06 8.56 14.58
N LEU A 186 -5.82 7.65 13.97
CA LEU A 186 -6.08 7.62 12.54
C LEU A 186 -7.34 8.44 12.25
N SER A 187 -7.20 9.51 11.48
CA SER A 187 -8.30 10.39 11.11
C SER A 187 -8.59 10.26 9.62
N PHE A 188 -9.85 10.00 9.31
CA PHE A 188 -10.34 9.79 7.95
C PHE A 188 -11.40 10.83 7.63
N ARG A 189 -11.55 11.12 6.34
CA ARG A 189 -12.60 12.01 5.84
C ARG A 189 -13.36 11.34 4.72
N GLN A 190 -14.68 11.42 4.81
CA GLN A 190 -15.59 11.14 3.73
C GLN A 190 -15.77 12.40 2.89
N ASN A 191 -15.59 12.27 1.59
CA ASN A 191 -15.73 13.32 0.61
C ASN A 191 -17.14 13.29 -0.01
N VAL A 192 -17.49 14.38 -0.69
CA VAL A 192 -18.82 14.55 -1.33
C VAL A 192 -19.02 13.66 -2.56
N ASP A 193 -17.94 13.12 -3.12
CA ASP A 193 -17.91 12.24 -4.30
C ASP A 193 -18.06 10.75 -3.94
N ALA A 194 -18.57 10.46 -2.74
CA ALA A 194 -18.70 9.11 -2.19
C ALA A 194 -17.38 8.35 -2.06
N THR A 195 -16.26 9.08 -1.96
CA THR A 195 -14.96 8.52 -1.58
C THR A 195 -14.64 8.82 -0.12
N TRP A 196 -13.71 8.05 0.44
CA TRP A 196 -13.13 8.31 1.74
C TRP A 196 -11.64 8.03 1.70
N ASN A 197 -10.88 8.78 2.48
CA ASN A 197 -9.43 8.60 2.56
C ASN A 197 -8.91 8.93 3.95
N LEU A 198 -7.74 8.38 4.27
CA LEU A 198 -6.96 8.80 5.42
C LEU A 198 -6.49 10.25 5.20
N VAL A 199 -6.74 11.10 6.20
CA VAL A 199 -6.33 12.51 6.19
C VAL A 199 -5.12 12.71 7.08
N ASP A 200 -5.15 12.12 8.26
CA ASP A 200 -4.10 12.32 9.25
C ASP A 200 -3.80 11.10 10.11
N VAL A 201 -2.52 10.97 10.48
CA VAL A 201 -2.02 9.99 11.45
C VAL A 201 -1.31 10.78 12.53
N LYS A 202 -1.96 10.93 13.68
CA LYS A 202 -1.38 11.65 14.81
C LYS A 202 -0.74 10.67 15.78
N ALA A 203 0.58 10.78 15.99
CA ALA A 203 1.27 10.03 17.01
C ALA A 203 1.12 10.73 18.35
N LEU A 204 0.21 10.23 19.20
CA LEU A 204 -0.02 10.78 20.55
C LEU A 204 1.14 10.44 21.47
N SER A 205 1.60 9.19 21.43
CA SER A 205 2.75 8.69 22.17
C SER A 205 3.40 7.57 21.35
N LEU A 206 4.64 7.76 20.93
CA LEU A 206 5.46 6.73 20.32
C LEU A 206 6.90 6.96 20.72
N ALA A 207 7.51 5.98 21.39
CA ALA A 207 8.90 6.07 21.79
C ALA A 207 9.67 4.80 21.41
N VAL A 208 10.92 5.02 20.99
CA VAL A 208 11.85 4.01 20.52
C VAL A 208 13.12 4.16 21.33
N ARG A 209 13.52 3.08 22.00
CA ARG A 209 14.75 3.01 22.79
C ARG A 209 15.94 2.76 21.88
N LYS A 210 17.05 3.41 22.20
CA LYS A 210 18.31 3.22 21.46
C LYS A 210 18.77 1.76 21.55
N GLY A 211 19.21 1.23 20.42
CA GLY A 211 20.06 0.04 20.35
C GLY A 211 21.40 0.39 19.72
N SER A 212 22.06 -0.57 19.06
CA SER A 212 23.38 -0.34 18.46
C SER A 212 23.39 0.70 17.33
N TRP A 213 22.24 0.91 16.67
CA TRP A 213 22.14 1.73 15.46
C TRP A 213 21.70 3.18 15.71
N LEU A 214 21.03 3.42 16.84
CA LEU A 214 20.57 4.74 17.24
C LEU A 214 21.54 5.39 18.20
N ALA A 215 21.89 6.65 17.93
CA ALA A 215 22.72 7.45 18.84
C ALA A 215 21.95 7.91 20.08
N LYS A 216 20.62 8.02 19.99
CA LYS A 216 19.73 8.51 21.06
C LYS A 216 18.37 7.83 20.99
N ASP A 217 17.65 7.86 22.11
CA ASP A 217 16.23 7.50 22.15
C ASP A 217 15.43 8.49 21.29
N LEU A 218 14.43 7.99 20.59
CA LEU A 218 13.54 8.79 19.74
C LEU A 218 12.12 8.74 20.30
N SER A 219 11.45 9.88 20.37
CA SER A 219 10.06 9.95 20.81
C SER A 219 9.27 10.95 20.00
N VAL A 220 8.04 10.60 19.65
CA VAL A 220 7.05 11.45 18.99
C VAL A 220 5.86 11.61 19.94
N ASN A 221 5.63 12.84 20.42
CA ASN A 221 4.56 13.17 21.35
C ASN A 221 3.66 14.24 20.73
N GLY A 222 2.45 13.86 20.32
CA GLY A 222 1.45 14.76 19.74
C GLY A 222 1.77 15.27 18.33
N GLY A 223 2.66 14.62 17.59
CA GLY A 223 3.07 15.02 16.25
C GLY A 223 2.06 14.58 15.17
N GLU A 224 1.62 15.52 14.33
CA GLU A 224 0.92 15.21 13.09
C GLU A 224 1.94 14.81 12.02
N SER A 225 1.63 13.77 11.25
CA SER A 225 2.48 13.32 10.16
C SER A 225 2.38 14.30 8.98
N SER A 226 3.44 14.36 8.16
CA SER A 226 3.40 15.18 6.94
C SER A 226 2.26 14.71 6.03
N PHE A 227 1.56 15.65 5.38
CA PHE A 227 0.52 15.36 4.40
C PHE A 227 0.97 14.34 3.33
N ASN A 228 2.22 14.42 2.89
CA ASN A 228 2.80 13.50 1.92
C ASN A 228 3.01 12.09 2.50
N ALA A 229 3.33 11.98 3.79
CA ALA A 229 3.45 10.70 4.47
C ALA A 229 2.07 10.01 4.59
N ASN A 230 1.02 10.77 4.87
CA ASN A 230 -0.35 10.25 4.96
C ASN A 230 -0.83 9.74 3.60
N ARG A 231 -0.61 10.53 2.55
CA ARG A 231 -0.99 10.13 1.18
C ARG A 231 -0.21 8.92 0.69
N SER A 232 1.04 8.77 1.13
CA SER A 232 1.90 7.63 0.80
C SER A 232 1.35 6.30 1.32
N MET A 233 0.59 6.30 2.43
CA MET A 233 -0.06 5.07 2.92
C MET A 233 -1.13 4.53 1.97
N LYS A 234 -1.69 5.39 1.08
CA LYS A 234 -2.72 5.02 0.10
C LYS A 234 -3.93 4.30 0.72
N ILE A 235 -4.32 4.71 1.92
CA ILE A 235 -5.50 4.18 2.59
C ILE A 235 -6.71 5.01 2.18
N GLY A 236 -7.64 4.40 1.46
CA GLY A 236 -8.86 5.02 0.99
C GLY A 236 -9.65 4.13 0.04
N GLY A 237 -10.88 4.53 -0.25
CA GLY A 237 -11.78 3.77 -1.09
C GLY A 237 -13.07 4.53 -1.40
N PHE A 238 -14.00 3.81 -2.01
CA PHE A 238 -15.38 4.25 -2.19
C PHE A 238 -16.21 3.83 -0.97
N ASN A 239 -17.30 4.54 -0.70
CA ASN A 239 -18.13 4.29 0.47
C ASN A 239 -18.63 2.84 0.57
N ASP A 240 -19.03 2.23 -0.55
CA ASP A 240 -19.56 0.87 -0.60
C ASP A 240 -18.47 -0.21 -0.56
N TYR A 241 -17.20 0.18 -0.42
CA TYR A 241 -16.05 -0.70 -0.39
C TYR A 241 -15.30 -0.56 0.93
N GLY A 242 -14.94 -1.70 1.52
CA GLY A 242 -13.88 -1.75 2.51
C GLY A 242 -12.51 -1.54 1.85
N TYR A 243 -11.48 -1.47 2.67
CA TYR A 243 -10.08 -1.44 2.29
C TYR A 243 -9.36 -2.58 2.99
N GLY A 244 -8.49 -3.29 2.28
CA GLY A 244 -7.64 -4.35 2.82
C GLY A 244 -6.22 -4.17 2.34
N CYS A 245 -5.24 -4.39 3.21
CA CYS A 245 -3.84 -4.32 2.82
C CYS A 245 -2.95 -5.23 3.67
N SER A 246 -2.09 -6.01 3.02
CA SER A 246 -1.15 -6.91 3.71
C SER A 246 -0.04 -6.15 4.43
N SER A 247 0.47 -5.06 3.87
CA SER A 247 1.41 -4.16 4.52
C SER A 247 1.30 -2.76 3.92
N THR A 248 1.05 -1.77 4.78
CA THR A 248 0.93 -0.38 4.35
C THR A 248 2.29 0.31 4.32
N PRO A 249 2.52 1.28 3.42
CA PRO A 249 3.67 2.18 3.53
C PRO A 249 3.65 2.93 4.87
N ALA A 250 4.82 3.29 5.40
CA ALA A 250 4.91 3.92 6.71
C ALA A 250 4.53 5.41 6.66
N ALA A 251 3.65 5.86 7.56
CA ALA A 251 3.51 7.28 7.87
C ALA A 251 4.67 7.71 8.77
N ALA A 252 5.55 8.59 8.27
CA ALA A 252 6.75 9.02 8.96
C ALA A 252 6.64 10.45 9.51
N TRP A 253 7.17 10.63 10.71
CA TRP A 253 7.44 11.90 11.39
C TRP A 253 8.95 12.16 11.38
N LYS A 254 9.34 13.34 10.90
CA LYS A 254 10.72 13.79 10.97
C LYS A 254 11.01 14.29 12.38
N ILE A 255 11.97 13.68 13.06
CA ILE A 255 12.38 14.09 14.42
C ILE A 255 13.56 15.04 14.31
N ASP A 256 14.59 14.64 13.58
CA ASP A 256 15.79 15.46 13.31
C ASP A 256 16.17 15.40 11.82
N ASN A 257 17.30 15.99 11.46
CA ASN A 257 17.88 15.83 10.13
C ASN A 257 18.39 14.40 9.85
N ASP A 258 18.77 13.67 10.91
CA ASP A 258 19.36 12.34 10.78
C ASP A 258 18.33 11.21 10.85
N TYR A 259 17.21 11.42 11.56
CA TYR A 259 16.27 10.36 11.91
C TYR A 259 14.82 10.77 11.68
N SER A 260 14.06 9.87 11.07
CA SER A 260 12.60 9.90 11.07
C SER A 260 12.05 8.57 11.58
N VAL A 261 10.93 8.64 12.30
CA VAL A 261 10.23 7.47 12.82
C VAL A 261 8.91 7.40 12.09
N GLY A 262 8.49 6.22 11.68
CA GLY A 262 7.20 6.01 11.05
C GLY A 262 6.51 4.76 11.56
N VAL A 263 5.22 4.69 11.27
CA VAL A 263 4.39 3.53 11.59
C VAL A 263 3.77 3.00 10.31
N SER A 264 3.85 1.69 10.16
CA SER A 264 3.20 0.88 9.14
C SER A 264 2.28 -0.13 9.84
N PHE A 265 1.25 -0.55 9.12
CA PHE A 265 0.28 -1.55 9.58
C PHE A 265 0.41 -2.80 8.72
N ASN A 266 0.51 -3.94 9.39
CA ASN A 266 0.51 -5.25 8.75
C ASN A 266 -0.88 -5.86 8.89
N ASN A 267 -1.39 -6.34 7.75
CA ASN A 267 -2.70 -6.93 7.57
C ASN A 267 -3.82 -6.09 8.22
N ILE A 268 -4.10 -4.96 7.58
CA ILE A 268 -5.16 -4.03 7.98
C ILE A 268 -6.39 -4.24 7.10
N GLN A 269 -7.56 -4.27 7.72
CA GLN A 269 -8.84 -4.25 7.01
C GLN A 269 -9.76 -3.21 7.63
N LEU A 270 -10.20 -2.24 6.84
CA LEU A 270 -11.04 -1.13 7.27
C LEU A 270 -12.34 -1.13 6.48
N GLN A 271 -13.46 -1.03 7.16
CA GLN A 271 -14.75 -0.78 6.54
C GLN A 271 -15.44 0.37 7.27
N PRO A 272 -15.50 1.56 6.65
CA PRO A 272 -16.06 2.72 7.29
C PRO A 272 -17.58 2.84 7.16
N PHE A 273 -18.19 2.19 6.15
CA PHE A 273 -19.62 2.23 5.88
C PHE A 273 -20.16 0.85 5.46
N ASP A 274 -21.48 0.68 5.52
CA ASP A 274 -22.20 -0.51 5.03
C ASP A 274 -21.70 -1.85 5.56
N ILE A 275 -21.36 -1.90 6.86
CA ILE A 275 -20.97 -3.15 7.52
C ILE A 275 -22.11 -4.16 7.43
N TYR A 276 -21.78 -5.43 7.23
CA TYR A 276 -22.78 -6.47 7.18
C TYR A 276 -23.16 -6.87 8.61
N ILE A 277 -24.41 -6.58 8.99
CA ILE A 277 -25.00 -6.99 10.26
C ILE A 277 -25.97 -8.13 9.97
N SER A 278 -25.73 -9.30 10.56
CA SER A 278 -26.67 -10.42 10.46
C SER A 278 -28.05 -10.05 11.03
N PRO A 279 -29.15 -10.62 10.51
CA PRO A 279 -30.51 -10.32 10.98
C PRO A 279 -30.70 -10.57 12.48
N ASP A 280 -29.96 -11.51 13.05
CA ASP A 280 -29.96 -11.80 14.50
C ASP A 280 -29.14 -10.81 15.34
N LYS A 281 -28.51 -9.79 14.72
CA LYS A 281 -27.61 -8.78 15.32
C LYS A 281 -26.42 -9.33 16.13
N LYS A 282 -26.15 -10.63 16.01
CA LYS A 282 -25.07 -11.34 16.74
C LYS A 282 -23.75 -11.44 15.97
N ALA A 283 -23.81 -11.33 14.64
CA ALA A 283 -22.64 -11.44 13.79
C ALA A 283 -22.48 -10.17 12.96
N ILE A 284 -21.33 -9.55 13.13
CA ILE A 284 -20.88 -8.37 12.38
C ILE A 284 -19.74 -8.86 11.50
N ARG A 285 -19.77 -8.51 10.23
CA ARG A 285 -18.77 -8.94 9.26
C ARG A 285 -18.37 -7.78 8.38
N PHE A 286 -17.14 -7.88 7.90
CA PHE A 286 -16.71 -7.07 6.78
C PHE A 286 -17.56 -7.37 5.55
N GLY A 287 -17.82 -6.32 4.77
CA GLY A 287 -18.51 -6.38 3.50
C GLY A 287 -17.72 -7.18 2.48
N ARG A 288 -18.44 -7.65 1.45
CA ARG A 288 -17.83 -8.46 0.38
C ARG A 288 -16.96 -7.64 -0.56
N ASN A 289 -17.27 -6.35 -0.71
CA ASN A 289 -16.55 -5.44 -1.60
C ASN A 289 -15.38 -4.83 -0.83
N VAL A 290 -14.16 -5.16 -1.23
CA VAL A 290 -12.93 -4.67 -0.59
C VAL A 290 -11.96 -4.20 -1.66
N ASN A 291 -11.42 -3.00 -1.47
CA ASN A 291 -10.33 -2.46 -2.26
C ASN A 291 -8.99 -2.91 -1.66
N ASP A 292 -8.17 -3.59 -2.45
CA ASP A 292 -6.84 -4.02 -2.03
C ASP A 292 -5.81 -2.91 -2.31
N CYS A 293 -4.83 -2.74 -1.43
CA CYS A 293 -3.73 -1.81 -1.65
C CYS A 293 -2.77 -2.25 -2.77
N VAL A 294 -2.79 -3.53 -3.15
CA VAL A 294 -1.98 -4.07 -4.25
C VAL A 294 -2.86 -4.36 -5.46
N GLY A 295 -2.59 -3.65 -6.56
CA GLY A 295 -3.21 -3.96 -7.85
C GLY A 295 -2.68 -5.27 -8.43
N LEU A 296 -3.53 -5.99 -9.18
CA LEU A 296 -3.17 -7.22 -9.91
C LEU A 296 -1.95 -7.05 -10.83
N PHE A 297 -1.78 -5.87 -11.42
CA PHE A 297 -0.65 -5.56 -12.29
C PHE A 297 -0.02 -4.23 -11.86
N SER A 298 1.30 -4.26 -11.68
CA SER A 298 2.10 -3.05 -11.48
C SER A 298 2.25 -2.27 -12.79
N VAL A 299 2.64 -0.99 -12.71
CA VAL A 299 2.95 -0.17 -13.90
C VAL A 299 4.05 -0.83 -14.75
N ALA A 300 5.07 -1.41 -14.11
CA ALA A 300 6.14 -2.12 -14.80
C ALA A 300 5.63 -3.38 -15.53
N SER A 301 4.69 -4.11 -14.91
CA SER A 301 4.04 -5.27 -15.54
C SER A 301 3.26 -4.88 -16.79
N TRP A 302 2.54 -3.76 -16.77
CA TRP A 302 1.80 -3.24 -17.93
C TRP A 302 2.72 -2.85 -19.08
N MET A 303 3.78 -2.10 -18.79
CA MET A 303 4.75 -1.70 -19.82
C MET A 303 5.48 -2.93 -20.39
N GLY A 304 5.81 -3.92 -19.56
CA GLY A 304 6.37 -5.19 -20.01
C GLY A 304 5.43 -5.97 -20.92
N LEU A 305 4.14 -6.06 -20.55
CA LEU A 305 3.12 -6.77 -21.36
C LEU A 305 2.98 -6.14 -22.74
N ILE A 306 2.95 -4.81 -22.82
CA ILE A 306 2.83 -4.07 -24.08
C ILE A 306 4.03 -4.36 -25.00
N VAL A 307 5.26 -4.32 -24.47
CA VAL A 307 6.47 -4.60 -25.25
C VAL A 307 6.47 -6.04 -25.78
N VAL A 308 6.09 -7.02 -24.95
CA VAL A 308 5.97 -8.42 -25.36
C VAL A 308 4.94 -8.59 -26.47
N LEU A 309 3.79 -7.92 -26.38
CA LEU A 309 2.74 -7.98 -27.41
C LEU A 309 3.23 -7.43 -28.75
N VAL A 310 3.96 -6.31 -28.75
CA VAL A 310 4.56 -5.73 -29.97
C VAL A 310 5.60 -6.67 -30.61
N MET A 311 6.51 -7.22 -29.81
CA MET A 311 7.50 -8.20 -30.29
C MET A 311 6.84 -9.44 -30.88
N LEU A 312 5.78 -9.94 -30.24
CA LEU A 312 5.02 -11.10 -30.71
C LEU A 312 4.27 -10.77 -32.01
N GLY A 313 3.76 -9.55 -32.16
CA GLY A 313 3.17 -9.06 -33.41
C GLY A 313 4.15 -9.06 -34.59
N VAL A 314 5.37 -8.56 -34.38
CA VAL A 314 6.43 -8.58 -35.42
C VAL A 314 6.86 -10.00 -35.75
N LEU A 315 7.01 -10.86 -34.74
CA LEU A 315 7.38 -12.27 -34.94
C LEU A 315 6.28 -13.04 -35.68
N ALA A 316 5.01 -12.85 -35.31
CA ALA A 316 3.88 -13.47 -36.00
C ALA A 316 3.79 -13.01 -37.45
N PHE A 317 4.01 -11.72 -37.73
CA PHE A 317 4.06 -11.20 -39.09
C PHE A 317 5.19 -11.83 -39.90
N GLY A 318 6.39 -11.93 -39.33
CA GLY A 318 7.53 -12.62 -39.96
C GLY A 318 7.24 -14.10 -40.23
N TYR A 319 6.63 -14.80 -39.27
CA TYR A 319 6.26 -16.21 -39.39
C TYR A 319 5.22 -16.45 -40.50
N LEU A 320 4.19 -15.58 -40.60
CA LEU A 320 3.19 -15.67 -41.66
C LEU A 320 3.80 -15.45 -43.06
N MET A 321 4.77 -14.53 -43.18
CA MET A 321 5.48 -14.32 -44.43
C MET A 321 6.33 -15.53 -44.84
N LEU A 322 6.99 -16.18 -43.88
CA LEU A 322 7.76 -17.41 -44.14
C LEU A 322 6.85 -18.57 -44.58
N ASN A 323 5.68 -18.73 -43.96
CA ASN A 323 4.71 -19.76 -44.37
C ASN A 323 4.12 -19.54 -45.77
N SER A 324 4.17 -18.31 -46.30
CA SER A 324 3.68 -18.00 -47.64
C SER A 324 4.68 -18.35 -48.75
N VAL A 325 5.92 -18.73 -48.42
CA VAL A 325 6.92 -19.11 -49.42
C VAL A 325 6.59 -20.51 -49.92
N GLN A 326 5.88 -20.57 -51.05
CA GLN A 326 5.67 -21.81 -51.79
C GLN A 326 6.95 -22.11 -52.59
N THR A 327 7.53 -23.30 -52.37
CA THR A 327 8.59 -23.78 -53.25
C THR A 327 7.98 -24.04 -54.63
N MET A 328 8.47 -23.34 -55.65
CA MET A 328 8.05 -23.60 -57.02
C MET A 328 8.30 -25.06 -57.36
N ASP A 329 7.23 -25.76 -57.70
CA ASP A 329 7.21 -27.16 -58.10
C ASP A 329 7.71 -27.31 -59.55
N ARG A 330 8.94 -26.84 -59.79
CA ARG A 330 9.58 -26.82 -61.12
C ARG A 330 10.41 -28.08 -61.38
N PHE A 331 10.62 -28.89 -60.35
CA PHE A 331 11.41 -30.11 -60.44
C PHE A 331 10.59 -31.40 -60.47
N ASP A 332 9.25 -31.32 -60.37
CA ASP A 332 8.37 -32.48 -60.41
C ASP A 332 7.66 -32.67 -61.78
N ASP A 333 8.05 -31.90 -62.82
CA ASP A 333 7.56 -32.12 -64.20
C ASP A 333 8.70 -32.61 -65.12
N PRO A 334 8.97 -33.93 -65.21
CA PRO A 334 10.01 -34.54 -66.05
C PRO A 334 9.64 -34.55 -67.55
N LYS A 335 9.13 -33.44 -68.09
CA LYS A 335 8.78 -33.29 -69.52
C LYS A 335 9.79 -32.49 -70.34
N GLN A 336 11.03 -32.33 -69.86
CA GLN A 336 12.11 -31.87 -70.73
C GLN A 336 12.61 -33.03 -71.61
N LYS A 337 12.48 -32.86 -72.93
CA LYS A 337 12.88 -33.83 -73.97
C LYS A 337 14.31 -34.31 -73.72
N GLN A 338 14.53 -35.63 -73.73
CA GLN A 338 15.88 -36.23 -73.74
C GLN A 338 16.73 -35.60 -74.86
N LEU A 339 17.90 -35.07 -74.51
CA LEU A 339 18.94 -34.70 -75.47
C LEU A 339 19.46 -35.97 -76.14
N ILE A 340 18.98 -36.26 -77.35
CA ILE A 340 19.52 -37.32 -78.20
C ILE A 340 20.75 -36.76 -78.92
N ILE A 341 21.94 -37.22 -78.51
CA ILE A 341 23.20 -36.89 -79.20
C ILE A 341 23.37 -37.92 -80.32
N ASN A 342 23.13 -37.53 -81.58
CA ASN A 342 23.51 -38.35 -82.72
C ASN A 342 24.97 -38.04 -83.06
N ALA A 343 25.89 -38.87 -82.55
CA ALA A 343 27.23 -38.94 -83.12
C ALA A 343 27.12 -39.65 -84.48
N LYS A 344 27.47 -38.94 -85.56
CA LYS A 344 27.55 -39.51 -86.90
C LYS A 344 29.03 -39.84 -87.14
N GLU A 345 29.37 -41.14 -87.15
CA GLU A 345 30.63 -41.65 -87.68
C GLU A 345 30.68 -41.52 -89.21
#